data_AF-A0A956PV23-F1
#
_entry.id   AF-A0A956PV23-F1
#
_cell.length_a   1.000
_cell.length_b   1.000
_cell.length_c   1.000
_cell.angle_alpha   90.00
_cell.angle_beta   90.00
_cell.angle_gamma   90.00
#
_symmetry.space_group_name_H-M   'P 1'
#
loop_
_entity.id
_entity.type
_entity.pdbx_description
1 polymer ?
#
loop_
_entity_poly.entity_id
_entity_poly.type
_entity_poly.pdbx_seq_one_letter_code
_entity_poly.pdbx_strand_id
1 'polypeptide(L)'
;MSDSSFGDRPARGPSGDRYRNFAELAREQVEGQDFRIHCTPRDSWLSVIAPHGGGIEPGTLPLARSLAGTEHSFYALEGIRQGGDNNVLHITSHHFDEPRCLELLARSPRVLALHGRATRKATVCVGGRDDEFAQHLAQALEAGGFVLEELKRFSGRHPRNICNRG
;
A
#
# COMPACT_ATOMS: atom_id res chain seq x y z
N MET A 1 -15.84 35.43 24.75
CA MET A 1 -16.34 34.04 24.71
C MET A 1 -16.41 33.65 23.24
N SER A 2 -15.40 32.95 22.74
CA SER A 2 -15.38 32.41 21.38
C SER A 2 -14.95 30.96 21.51
N ASP A 3 -15.96 30.11 21.42
CA ASP A 3 -15.93 28.67 21.56
C ASP A 3 -15.24 28.08 20.31
N SER A 4 -13.94 27.79 20.41
CA SER A 4 -13.23 27.01 19.40
C SER A 4 -13.44 25.54 19.70
N SER A 5 -14.54 24.99 19.18
CA SER A 5 -14.84 23.57 19.16
C SER A 5 -13.78 22.85 18.31
N PHE A 6 -12.72 22.40 18.98
CA PHE A 6 -11.92 21.29 18.49
C PHE A 6 -12.85 20.08 18.46
N GLY A 7 -13.43 19.83 17.28
CA GLY A 7 -14.16 18.61 17.00
C GLY A 7 -13.30 17.41 17.41
N ASP A 8 -13.88 16.57 18.26
CA ASP A 8 -13.26 15.40 18.84
C ASP A 8 -12.69 14.54 17.71
N ARG A 9 -11.35 14.42 17.65
CA ARG A 9 -10.72 13.61 16.61
C ARG A 9 -11.03 12.16 16.96
N PRO A 10 -11.62 11.35 16.08
CA PRO A 10 -11.86 9.95 16.38
C PRO A 10 -10.54 9.28 16.79
N ALA A 11 -10.61 8.48 17.85
CA ALA A 11 -9.45 7.78 18.39
C ALA A 11 -8.79 6.94 17.29
N ARG A 12 -7.47 7.10 17.11
CA ARG A 12 -6.69 6.31 16.16
C ARG A 12 -6.79 4.82 16.53
N GLY A 13 -6.90 3.97 15.52
CA GLY A 13 -6.83 2.52 15.69
C GLY A 13 -5.47 2.06 16.24
N PRO A 14 -5.31 0.77 16.59
CA PRO A 14 -4.09 0.25 17.22
C PRO A 14 -2.81 0.41 16.38
N SER A 15 -2.92 0.64 15.07
CA SER A 15 -1.82 0.98 14.15
C SER A 15 -1.48 2.48 14.08
N GLY A 16 -2.27 3.35 14.71
CA GLY A 16 -2.21 4.79 14.52
C GLY A 16 -3.05 5.31 13.35
N ASP A 17 -3.70 4.40 12.60
CA ASP A 17 -4.57 4.72 11.45
C ASP A 17 -5.89 5.33 11.92
N ARG A 18 -6.50 6.16 11.06
CA ARG A 18 -7.84 6.72 11.35
C ARG A 18 -8.94 5.67 11.18
N TYR A 19 -8.80 4.80 10.18
CA TYR A 19 -9.81 3.80 9.83
C TYR A 19 -9.31 2.40 10.15
N ARG A 20 -10.20 1.53 10.65
CA ARG A 20 -9.85 0.14 10.98
C ARG A 20 -9.88 -0.80 9.77
N ASN A 21 -10.48 -0.38 8.67
CA ASN A 21 -10.63 -1.10 7.42
C ASN A 21 -11.12 -0.16 6.31
N PHE A 22 -11.22 -0.65 5.08
CA PHE A 22 -11.68 0.12 3.93
C PHE A 22 -13.17 0.49 4.05
N ALA A 23 -14.01 -0.37 4.61
CA ALA A 23 -15.43 -0.08 4.77
C ALA A 23 -15.69 1.15 5.66
N GLU A 24 -14.87 1.38 6.68
CA GLU A 24 -14.90 2.60 7.49
C GLU A 24 -14.42 3.82 6.72
N LEU A 25 -13.30 3.69 5.98
CA LEU A 25 -12.79 4.76 5.12
C LEU A 25 -13.87 5.19 4.12
N ALA A 26 -14.52 4.25 3.45
CA ALA A 26 -15.52 4.50 2.41
C ALA A 26 -16.84 5.10 2.95
N ARG A 27 -17.08 5.09 4.28
CA ARG A 27 -18.21 5.81 4.89
C ARG A 27 -17.94 7.29 5.10
N GLU A 28 -16.68 7.66 5.26
CA GLU A 28 -16.26 9.04 5.58
C GLU A 28 -15.56 9.74 4.42
N GLN A 29 -15.03 9.01 3.45
CA GLN A 29 -14.23 9.53 2.34
C GLN A 29 -14.87 9.17 1.01
N VAL A 30 -14.74 10.06 0.02
CA VAL A 30 -15.42 9.95 -1.27
C VAL A 30 -14.44 9.59 -2.39
N GLU A 31 -14.70 8.48 -3.08
CA GLU A 31 -13.94 8.11 -4.29
C GLU A 31 -14.14 9.17 -5.39
N GLY A 32 -13.06 9.60 -6.04
CA GLY A 32 -13.03 10.69 -7.01
C GLY A 32 -12.80 12.08 -6.40
N GLN A 33 -12.92 12.24 -5.08
CA GLN A 33 -12.63 13.48 -4.36
C GLN A 33 -11.46 13.34 -3.38
N ASP A 34 -11.52 12.34 -2.49
CA ASP A 34 -10.50 12.11 -1.47
C ASP A 34 -9.48 11.06 -1.91
N PHE A 35 -9.96 9.98 -2.53
CA PHE A 35 -9.13 8.91 -3.05
C PHE A 35 -9.61 8.45 -4.44
N ARG A 36 -8.79 7.66 -5.13
CA ARG A 36 -9.17 6.96 -6.37
C ARG A 36 -8.64 5.54 -6.33
N ILE A 37 -9.45 4.56 -6.73
CA ILE A 37 -8.95 3.20 -6.93
C ILE A 37 -8.55 3.01 -8.39
N HIS A 38 -7.36 2.44 -8.57
CA HIS A 38 -6.88 1.93 -9.85
C HIS A 38 -6.84 0.41 -9.75
N CYS A 39 -7.51 -0.29 -10.65
CA CYS A 39 -7.49 -1.75 -10.69
C CYS A 39 -7.51 -2.21 -12.15
N THR A 40 -6.48 -2.95 -12.54
CA THR A 40 -6.34 -3.51 -13.89
C THR A 40 -6.07 -5.00 -13.76
N PRO A 41 -7.11 -5.85 -13.77
CA PRO A 41 -6.93 -7.30 -13.77
C PRO A 41 -6.36 -7.79 -15.09
N ARG A 42 -5.43 -8.74 -15.00
CA ARG A 42 -4.83 -9.46 -16.11
C ARG A 42 -4.73 -10.95 -15.77
N ASP A 43 -4.67 -11.77 -16.81
CA ASP A 43 -4.30 -13.17 -16.66
C ASP A 43 -2.77 -13.25 -16.47
N SER A 44 -2.32 -13.13 -15.23
CA SER A 44 -0.92 -13.00 -14.86
C SER A 44 -0.65 -13.70 -13.53
N TRP A 45 0.52 -14.33 -13.42
CA TRP A 45 0.99 -14.94 -12.18
C TRP A 45 1.30 -13.91 -11.08
N LEU A 46 1.51 -12.64 -11.46
CA LEU A 46 1.89 -11.54 -10.58
C LEU A 46 0.83 -10.44 -10.56
N SER A 47 0.52 -9.97 -9.35
CA SER A 47 -0.12 -8.68 -9.08
C SER A 47 0.87 -7.70 -8.44
N VAL A 48 1.03 -6.52 -9.02
CA VAL A 48 1.81 -5.43 -8.44
C VAL A 48 0.87 -4.40 -7.83
N ILE A 49 1.00 -4.16 -6.54
CA ILE A 49 0.06 -3.34 -5.79
C ILE A 49 0.75 -2.18 -5.05
N ALA A 50 0.08 -1.03 -4.99
CA ALA A 50 0.42 0.09 -4.12
C ALA A 50 -0.80 0.41 -3.24
N PRO A 51 -0.97 -0.25 -2.07
CA PRO A 51 -2.12 -0.01 -1.20
C PRO A 51 -2.16 1.43 -0.66
N HIS A 52 -1.02 2.14 -0.71
CA HIS A 52 -0.84 3.51 -0.22
C HIS A 52 -0.32 4.44 -1.34
N GLY A 53 -0.99 4.46 -2.48
CA GLY A 53 -0.62 5.29 -3.63
C GLY A 53 -0.87 6.80 -3.47
N GLY A 54 -0.34 7.58 -4.41
CA GLY A 54 -0.58 9.01 -4.51
C GLY A 54 0.00 9.78 -3.32
N GLY A 55 -0.81 10.64 -2.71
CA GLY A 55 -0.40 11.45 -1.56
C GLY A 55 -0.20 10.67 -0.25
N ILE A 56 -0.52 9.37 -0.20
CA ILE A 56 -0.38 8.56 1.01
C ILE A 56 1.09 8.18 1.22
N GLU A 57 1.67 7.42 0.29
CA GLU A 57 3.11 7.14 0.22
C GLU A 57 3.62 7.56 -1.17
N PRO A 58 4.16 8.78 -1.32
CA PRO A 58 4.55 9.34 -2.62
C PRO A 58 5.51 8.45 -3.40
N GLY A 59 5.25 8.30 -4.71
CA GLY A 59 6.07 7.54 -5.65
C GLY A 59 5.70 6.06 -5.80
N THR A 60 4.94 5.47 -4.86
CA THR A 60 4.54 4.05 -4.94
C THR A 60 3.62 3.76 -6.14
N LEU A 61 2.63 4.61 -6.40
CA LEU A 61 1.69 4.45 -7.51
C LEU A 61 2.38 4.43 -8.89
N PRO A 62 3.16 5.45 -9.30
CA PRO A 62 3.81 5.44 -10.61
C PRO A 62 4.80 4.28 -10.73
N LEU A 63 5.50 3.90 -9.66
CA LEU A 63 6.40 2.75 -9.66
C LEU A 63 5.64 1.43 -9.85
N ALA A 64 4.57 1.19 -9.07
CA ALA A 64 3.75 -0.01 -9.19
C ALA A 64 3.12 -0.13 -10.58
N ARG A 65 2.63 0.99 -11.13
CA ARG A 65 2.07 1.03 -12.49
C ARG A 65 3.12 0.69 -13.54
N SER A 66 4.33 1.23 -13.41
CA SER A 66 5.44 0.97 -14.32
C SER A 66 5.88 -0.49 -14.28
N LEU A 67 6.04 -1.06 -13.08
CA LEU A 67 6.40 -2.47 -12.88
C LEU A 67 5.31 -3.43 -13.39
N ALA A 68 4.03 -3.07 -13.24
CA ALA A 68 2.96 -3.90 -13.77
C ALA A 68 2.93 -3.90 -15.30
N GLY A 69 3.21 -2.74 -15.91
CA GLY A 69 3.23 -2.56 -17.36
C GLY A 69 1.93 -3.05 -18.02
N THR A 70 2.07 -3.77 -19.13
CA THR A 70 0.96 -4.41 -19.83
C THR A 70 0.82 -5.90 -19.52
N GLU A 71 1.75 -6.47 -18.76
CA GLU A 71 1.86 -7.92 -18.53
C GLU A 71 1.21 -8.34 -17.22
N HIS A 72 1.33 -7.54 -16.16
CA HIS A 72 0.89 -7.92 -14.83
C HIS A 72 -0.37 -7.19 -14.37
N SER A 73 -1.08 -7.83 -13.45
CA SER A 73 -2.20 -7.23 -12.74
C SER A 73 -1.72 -6.05 -11.90
N PHE A 74 -2.53 -5.00 -11.82
CA PHE A 74 -2.18 -3.77 -11.12
C PHE A 74 -3.28 -3.32 -10.18
N TYR A 75 -2.89 -2.87 -8.99
CA TYR A 75 -3.77 -2.19 -8.05
C TYR A 75 -3.11 -0.96 -7.41
N ALA A 76 -3.86 0.12 -7.20
CA ALA A 76 -3.48 1.16 -6.27
C ALA A 76 -4.69 1.87 -5.64
N LEU A 77 -4.60 2.17 -4.34
CA LEU A 77 -5.45 3.18 -3.70
C LEU A 77 -4.67 4.49 -3.69
N GLU A 78 -5.12 5.46 -4.47
CA GLU A 78 -4.46 6.76 -4.64
C GLU A 78 -5.11 7.80 -3.71
N GLY A 79 -4.36 8.41 -2.79
CA GLY A 79 -4.82 9.63 -2.11
C GLY A 79 -4.68 10.84 -3.03
N ILE A 80 -5.78 11.57 -3.27
CA ILE A 80 -5.85 12.69 -4.24
C ILE A 80 -6.24 14.03 -3.62
N ARG A 81 -6.33 14.12 -2.27
CA ARG A 81 -6.72 15.35 -1.56
C ARG A 81 -5.71 16.46 -1.85
N GLN A 82 -6.16 17.54 -2.48
CA GLN A 82 -5.35 18.73 -2.72
C GLN A 82 -5.29 19.59 -1.45
N GLY A 83 -4.08 19.93 -0.99
CA GLY A 83 -3.87 20.76 0.21
C GLY A 83 -4.30 20.13 1.53
N GLY A 84 -4.74 18.86 1.53
CA GLY A 84 -5.16 18.11 2.71
C GLY A 84 -4.18 17.00 3.11
N ASP A 85 -4.30 16.52 4.34
CA ASP A 85 -3.52 15.38 4.83
C ASP A 85 -4.04 14.06 4.22
N ASN A 86 -3.26 13.46 3.33
CA ASN A 86 -3.59 12.15 2.74
C ASN A 86 -3.23 10.99 3.67
N ASN A 87 -2.45 11.19 4.73
CA ASN A 87 -2.14 10.12 5.70
C ASN A 87 -3.38 9.59 6.41
N VAL A 88 -4.47 10.37 6.46
CA VAL A 88 -5.75 9.90 7.02
C VAL A 88 -6.34 8.72 6.24
N LEU A 89 -5.94 8.54 4.97
CA LEU A 89 -6.38 7.46 4.11
C LEU A 89 -5.55 6.18 4.29
N HIS A 90 -4.46 6.24 5.06
CA HIS A 90 -3.62 5.08 5.32
C HIS A 90 -4.38 4.05 6.18
N ILE A 91 -4.38 2.80 5.72
CA ILE A 91 -4.88 1.63 6.45
C ILE A 91 -3.76 0.60 6.40
N THR A 92 -3.19 0.25 7.57
CA THR A 92 -2.10 -0.71 7.67
C THR A 92 -2.41 -1.99 6.90
N SER A 93 -1.39 -2.57 6.26
CA SER A 93 -1.54 -3.69 5.33
C SER A 93 -2.30 -4.89 5.90
N HIS A 94 -2.34 -5.07 7.23
CA HIS A 94 -3.03 -6.21 7.88
C HIS A 94 -4.53 -5.99 8.08
N HIS A 95 -4.97 -4.74 7.90
CA HIS A 95 -6.35 -4.29 7.99
C HIS A 95 -6.86 -3.80 6.63
N PHE A 96 -5.99 -3.68 5.63
CA PHE A 96 -6.37 -3.34 4.27
C PHE A 96 -7.22 -4.47 3.67
N ASP A 97 -8.44 -4.12 3.27
CA ASP A 97 -9.46 -5.06 2.81
C ASP A 97 -10.37 -4.46 1.73
N GLU A 98 -9.85 -3.52 0.93
CA GLU A 98 -10.61 -2.96 -0.18
C GLU A 98 -11.04 -4.09 -1.16
N PRO A 99 -12.35 -4.20 -1.48
CA PRO A 99 -12.88 -5.38 -2.18
C PRO A 99 -12.26 -5.66 -3.55
N ARG A 100 -11.99 -4.62 -4.36
CA ARG A 100 -11.40 -4.79 -5.70
C ARG A 100 -9.97 -5.30 -5.62
N CYS A 101 -9.19 -4.87 -4.63
CA CYS A 101 -7.87 -5.42 -4.33
C CYS A 101 -7.97 -6.91 -3.99
N LEU A 102 -8.84 -7.27 -3.05
CA LEU A 102 -8.99 -8.66 -2.62
C LEU A 102 -9.43 -9.59 -3.77
N GLU A 103 -10.34 -9.13 -4.62
CA GLU A 103 -10.75 -9.89 -5.80
C GLU A 103 -9.59 -10.08 -6.80
N LEU A 104 -8.77 -9.06 -7.02
CA LEU A 104 -7.58 -9.13 -7.87
C LEU A 104 -6.57 -10.15 -7.30
N LEU A 105 -6.30 -10.08 -6.00
CA LEU A 105 -5.31 -10.93 -5.35
C LEU A 105 -5.73 -12.39 -5.32
N ALA A 106 -7.02 -12.69 -5.13
CA ALA A 106 -7.55 -14.06 -5.14
C ALA A 106 -7.29 -14.84 -6.45
N ARG A 107 -6.85 -14.16 -7.51
CA ARG A 107 -6.53 -14.73 -8.82
C ARG A 107 -5.02 -14.70 -9.13
N SER A 108 -4.19 -14.23 -8.18
CA SER A 108 -2.78 -13.91 -8.41
C SER A 108 -1.87 -14.79 -7.55
N PRO A 109 -1.18 -15.77 -8.15
CA PRO A 109 -0.23 -16.65 -7.44
C PRO A 109 0.83 -15.93 -6.60
N ARG A 110 1.28 -14.74 -7.02
CA ARG A 110 2.21 -13.90 -6.27
C ARG A 110 1.77 -12.45 -6.25
N VAL A 111 2.14 -11.75 -5.18
CA VAL A 111 1.84 -10.34 -4.96
C VAL A 111 3.10 -9.57 -4.62
N LEU A 112 3.39 -8.52 -5.37
CA LEU A 112 4.43 -7.54 -5.05
C LEU A 112 3.77 -6.25 -4.54
N ALA A 113 3.85 -5.99 -3.24
CA ALA A 113 3.33 -4.77 -2.62
C ALA A 113 4.44 -3.72 -2.46
N LEU A 114 4.22 -2.53 -3.01
CA LEU A 114 5.10 -1.39 -2.86
C LEU A 114 4.63 -0.47 -1.73
N HIS A 115 5.58 -0.13 -0.86
CA HIS A 115 5.36 0.80 0.24
C HIS A 115 6.46 1.87 0.26
N GLY A 116 6.09 3.09 0.61
CA GLY A 116 7.00 4.16 0.96
C GLY A 116 7.31 4.16 2.46
N ARG A 117 8.57 4.48 2.80
CA ARG A 117 8.98 4.67 4.20
C ARG A 117 9.54 6.07 4.39
N ALA A 118 9.10 6.76 5.43
CA ALA A 118 9.71 8.02 5.85
C ALA A 118 11.13 7.76 6.40
N THR A 119 12.13 7.93 5.55
CA THR A 119 13.56 7.83 5.88
C THR A 119 14.35 8.87 5.10
N ARG A 120 15.50 9.31 5.63
CA ARG A 120 16.46 10.16 4.90
C ARG A 120 17.45 9.36 4.06
N LYS A 121 17.44 8.03 4.19
CA LYS A 121 18.32 7.14 3.42
C LYS A 121 17.60 6.67 2.16
N ALA A 122 18.30 6.67 1.03
CA ALA A 122 17.84 6.07 -0.21
C ALA A 122 18.08 4.54 -0.18
N THR A 123 17.29 3.83 0.63
CA THR A 123 17.43 2.39 0.84
C THR A 123 16.14 1.65 0.51
N VAL A 124 16.26 0.42 0.02
CA VAL A 124 15.14 -0.48 -0.22
C VAL A 124 15.12 -1.56 0.86
N CYS A 125 13.91 -1.99 1.24
CA CYS A 125 13.73 -3.14 2.12
C CYS A 125 12.86 -4.17 1.41
N VAL A 126 13.25 -5.43 1.50
CA VAL A 126 12.51 -6.56 0.91
C VAL A 126 12.08 -7.51 2.01
N GLY A 127 10.83 -7.97 1.94
CA GLY A 127 10.23 -8.88 2.91
C GLY A 127 9.08 -9.65 2.26
N GLY A 128 8.14 -10.14 3.07
CA GLY A 128 7.05 -11.01 2.62
C GLY A 128 7.29 -12.47 2.98
N ARG A 129 6.34 -13.34 2.62
CA ARG A 129 6.36 -14.79 2.95
C ARG A 129 7.06 -15.67 1.92
N ASP A 130 7.11 -15.23 0.67
CA ASP A 130 7.79 -15.94 -0.40
C ASP A 130 9.29 -15.66 -0.31
N ASP A 131 9.99 -16.48 0.47
CA ASP A 131 11.42 -16.31 0.78
C ASP A 131 12.29 -16.40 -0.50
N GLU A 132 11.93 -17.27 -1.44
CA GLU A 132 12.63 -17.43 -2.71
C GLU A 132 12.47 -16.18 -3.59
N PHE A 133 11.23 -15.69 -3.76
CA PHE A 133 10.98 -14.49 -4.54
C PHE A 133 11.61 -13.24 -3.91
N ALA A 134 11.54 -13.12 -2.58
CA ALA A 134 12.19 -12.02 -1.85
C ALA A 134 13.72 -12.04 -2.05
N GLN A 135 14.35 -13.21 -2.01
CA GLN A 135 15.78 -13.35 -2.23
C GLN A 135 16.17 -12.97 -3.67
N HIS A 136 15.44 -13.45 -4.67
CA HIS A 136 15.71 -13.09 -6.08
C HIS A 136 15.53 -11.59 -6.33
N LEU A 137 14.49 -10.98 -5.75
CA LEU A 137 14.27 -9.54 -5.86
C LEU A 137 15.39 -8.73 -5.19
N ALA A 138 15.84 -9.15 -4.00
CA ALA A 138 16.94 -8.53 -3.30
C ALA A 138 18.23 -8.55 -4.14
N GLN A 139 18.59 -9.71 -4.69
CA GLN A 139 19.77 -9.87 -5.54
C GLN A 139 19.70 -8.99 -6.80
N ALA A 140 18.53 -8.93 -7.45
CA ALA A 140 18.32 -8.09 -8.63
C ALA A 140 18.46 -6.60 -8.30
N LEU A 141 17.94 -6.15 -7.15
CA LEU A 141 18.08 -4.78 -6.68
C LEU A 141 19.55 -4.43 -6.38
N GLU A 142 20.28 -5.30 -5.68
CA GLU A 142 21.70 -5.08 -5.40
C GLU A 142 22.54 -5.04 -6.68
N ALA A 143 22.28 -5.96 -7.62
CA ALA A 143 22.93 -5.95 -8.94
C ALA A 143 22.60 -4.67 -9.74
N GLY A 144 21.41 -4.09 -9.51
CA GLY A 144 21.00 -2.80 -10.05
C GLY A 144 21.59 -1.58 -9.31
N GLY A 145 22.43 -1.79 -8.30
CA GLY A 145 23.08 -0.72 -7.53
C GLY A 145 22.22 -0.12 -6.41
N PHE A 146 21.09 -0.74 -6.06
CA PHE A 146 20.28 -0.29 -4.93
C PHE A 146 20.88 -0.75 -3.60
N VAL A 147 20.82 0.12 -2.59
CA VAL A 147 21.26 -0.21 -1.23
C VAL A 147 20.12 -0.86 -0.46
N LEU A 148 20.29 -2.12 -0.06
CA LEU A 148 19.33 -2.81 0.80
C LEU A 148 19.56 -2.51 2.28
N GLU A 149 18.47 -2.39 3.03
CA GLU A 149 18.46 -2.30 4.49
C GLU A 149 17.65 -3.47 5.06
N GLU A 150 18.12 -4.06 6.15
CA GLU A 150 17.44 -5.16 6.83
C GLU A 150 16.11 -4.70 7.46
N LEU A 151 15.05 -5.49 7.32
CA LEU A 151 13.76 -5.23 7.96
C LEU A 151 13.77 -5.63 9.44
N LYS A 152 14.11 -4.68 10.32
CA LYS A 152 13.94 -4.88 11.77
C LYS A 152 12.49 -4.80 12.24
N ARG A 153 11.64 -4.06 11.50
CA ARG A 153 10.19 -3.90 11.71
C ARG A 153 9.50 -3.94 10.36
N PHE A 154 8.24 -4.38 10.32
CA PHE A 154 7.42 -4.47 9.09
C PHE A 154 7.91 -5.51 8.07
N SER A 155 8.22 -6.73 8.51
CA SER A 155 8.71 -7.84 7.66
C SER A 155 7.74 -8.29 6.56
N GLY A 156 6.49 -7.82 6.57
CA GLY A 156 5.48 -8.22 5.59
C GLY A 156 4.97 -9.66 5.75
N ARG A 157 5.37 -10.40 6.80
CA ARG A 157 5.11 -11.85 6.92
C ARG A 157 3.79 -12.26 7.55
N HIS A 158 3.05 -11.33 8.15
CA HIS A 158 1.81 -11.69 8.85
C HIS A 158 0.73 -12.18 7.87
N PRO A 159 -0.05 -13.23 8.22
CA PRO A 159 -1.02 -13.83 7.28
C PRO A 159 -2.08 -12.87 6.75
N ARG A 160 -2.53 -11.92 7.59
CA ARG A 160 -3.51 -10.90 7.17
C ARG A 160 -2.91 -9.74 6.39
N ASN A 161 -1.58 -9.63 6.26
CA ASN A 161 -0.99 -8.60 5.42
C ASN A 161 -1.50 -8.78 3.98
N ILE A 162 -1.96 -7.70 3.35
CA ILE A 162 -2.55 -7.71 2.02
C ILE A 162 -1.68 -8.42 0.98
N CYS A 163 -0.34 -8.33 1.06
CA CYS A 163 0.55 -9.06 0.14
C CYS A 163 0.53 -10.59 0.30
N ASN A 164 -0.02 -11.11 1.41
CA ASN A 164 -0.15 -12.55 1.69
C ASN A 164 -1.59 -13.05 1.54
N ARG A 165 -2.45 -12.28 0.86
CA ARG A 165 -3.87 -12.61 0.64
C ARG A 165 -4.19 -12.92 -0.84
N GLY A 166 -3.15 -13.17 -1.65
CA GLY A 166 -3.25 -13.86 -2.93
C GLY A 166 -3.00 -15.35 -2.80
#